data_AF-A0A2M9XBW0-F1
#
_entry.id   AF-A0A2M9XBW0-F1
#
_cell.length_a   1.000
_cell.length_b   1.000
_cell.length_c   1.000
_cell.angle_alpha   90.00
_cell.angle_beta   90.00
_cell.angle_gamma   90.00
#
_symmetry.space_group_name_H-M   'P 1'
#
loop_
_entity.id
_entity.type
_entity.pdbx_description
1 polymer ?
#
loop_
_entity_poly.entity_id
_entity_poly.type
_entity_poly.pdbx_seq_one_letter_code
_entity_poly.pdbx_strand_id
1 'polypeptide(L)'
;MKRIVILALAICLGTPLFAGKVSGLVEEFNKVEEFNKNRKVSESAKKATLEKNLLSALKYSLHRKYLDYKEYTKDLKADSISYEPQKGTFGVYVKYKTYIVFYSYLMDPEIYLQTPINEVFYVRPDNLDEEPHKEDKQPAAPTTGK
;
A
#
# COMPACT_ATOMS: atom_id res chain seq x y z
N MET A 1 55.32 -18.82 -33.56
CA MET A 1 54.12 -18.01 -33.91
C MET A 1 52.82 -18.81 -33.91
N LYS A 2 52.72 -19.96 -34.61
CA LYS A 2 51.48 -20.80 -34.63
C LYS A 2 50.93 -21.18 -33.25
N ARG A 3 51.79 -21.49 -32.27
CA ARG A 3 51.37 -21.87 -30.91
C ARG A 3 50.74 -20.72 -30.10
N ILE A 4 51.14 -19.47 -30.35
CA ILE A 4 50.60 -18.29 -29.66
C ILE A 4 49.20 -17.97 -30.21
N VAL A 5 49.02 -18.12 -31.53
CA VAL A 5 47.72 -17.94 -32.20
C VAL A 5 46.70 -18.97 -31.70
N ILE A 6 47.11 -20.23 -31.53
CA ILE A 6 46.24 -21.30 -31.01
C ILE A 6 45.82 -21.02 -29.56
N LEU A 7 46.74 -20.54 -28.72
CA LEU A 7 46.43 -20.21 -27.33
C LEU A 7 45.48 -19.02 -27.22
N ALA A 8 45.67 -17.98 -28.04
CA ALA A 8 44.78 -16.82 -28.08
C ALA A 8 43.38 -17.20 -28.59
N LEU A 9 43.29 -18.08 -29.60
CA LEU A 9 42.02 -18.55 -30.14
C LEU A 9 41.26 -19.43 -29.12
N ALA A 10 41.97 -20.26 -28.35
CA ALA A 10 41.37 -21.08 -27.30
C ALA A 10 40.82 -20.23 -26.13
N ILE A 11 41.50 -19.14 -25.78
CA ILE A 11 41.02 -18.21 -24.75
C ILE A 11 39.78 -17.44 -25.23
N CYS A 12 39.77 -16.98 -26.48
CA CYS A 12 38.62 -16.26 -27.05
C CYS A 12 37.37 -17.13 -27.28
N LEU A 13 37.52 -18.45 -27.45
CA LEU A 13 36.40 -19.38 -27.62
C LEU A 13 35.83 -19.89 -26.28
N GLY A 14 36.53 -19.69 -25.16
CA GLY A 14 36.08 -20.07 -23.82
C GLY A 14 35.21 -19.03 -23.10
N THR A 15 35.14 -17.80 -23.61
CA THR A 15 34.43 -16.69 -22.96
C THR A 15 32.90 -16.66 -23.13
N PRO A 16 32.21 -17.29 -24.11
CA PRO A 16 30.76 -17.18 -24.20
C PRO A 16 30.01 -18.03 -23.16
N LEU A 17 30.70 -18.88 -22.40
CA LEU A 17 30.08 -19.71 -21.35
C LEU A 17 29.87 -18.98 -20.02
N PHE A 18 30.46 -17.78 -19.85
CA PHE A 18 30.31 -16.93 -18.66
C PHE A 18 29.43 -15.69 -18.90
N ALA A 19 28.74 -15.60 -20.04
CA ALA A 19 27.62 -14.70 -20.19
C ALA A 19 26.47 -15.27 -19.32
N GLY A 20 26.42 -14.87 -18.06
CA GLY A 20 25.35 -15.24 -17.13
C GLY A 20 24.01 -15.09 -17.83
N LYS A 21 23.16 -16.13 -17.75
CA LYS A 21 21.83 -16.13 -18.36
C LYS A 21 21.13 -14.84 -17.93
N VAL A 22 20.95 -13.91 -18.86
CA VAL A 22 19.98 -12.83 -18.73
C VAL A 22 18.63 -13.54 -18.71
N SER A 23 18.12 -13.88 -17.52
CA SER A 23 16.73 -14.29 -17.41
C SER A 23 15.91 -13.16 -18.00
N GLY A 24 15.14 -13.45 -19.04
CA GLY A 24 14.30 -12.42 -19.65
C GLY A 24 13.41 -11.79 -18.58
N LEU A 25 13.13 -10.50 -18.68
CA LEU A 25 12.27 -9.78 -17.74
C LEU A 25 10.93 -10.50 -17.49
N VAL A 26 10.42 -11.21 -18.51
CA VAL A 26 9.23 -12.06 -18.43
C VAL A 26 9.41 -13.23 -17.45
N GLU A 27 10.57 -13.89 -17.45
CA GLU A 27 10.88 -14.99 -16.54
C GLU A 27 11.00 -14.49 -15.10
N GLU A 28 11.62 -13.32 -14.89
CA GLU A 28 11.68 -12.67 -13.58
C GLU A 28 10.29 -12.26 -13.08
N PHE A 29 9.47 -11.67 -13.95
CA PHE A 29 8.11 -11.31 -13.62
C PHE A 29 7.29 -12.53 -13.19
N ASN A 30 7.34 -13.62 -13.95
CA ASN A 30 6.61 -14.85 -13.64
C ASN A 30 7.07 -15.47 -12.31
N LYS A 31 8.38 -15.48 -12.04
CA LYS A 31 8.93 -15.95 -10.75
C LYS A 31 8.42 -15.13 -9.58
N VAL A 32 8.37 -13.80 -9.73
CA VAL A 32 7.84 -12.90 -8.70
C VAL A 32 6.34 -13.10 -8.50
N GLU A 33 5.58 -13.27 -9.59
CA GLU A 33 4.14 -13.55 -9.52
C GLU A 33 3.86 -14.87 -8.79
N GLU A 34 4.58 -15.93 -9.15
CA GLU A 34 4.45 -17.26 -8.53
C GLU A 34 4.87 -17.23 -7.05
N PHE A 35 5.96 -16.51 -6.73
CA PHE A 35 6.36 -16.28 -5.34
C PHE A 35 5.26 -15.57 -4.56
N ASN A 36 4.69 -14.48 -5.10
CA ASN A 36 3.64 -13.73 -4.43
C ASN A 36 2.35 -14.55 -4.21
N LYS A 37 1.96 -15.41 -5.16
CA LYS A 37 0.80 -16.31 -5.02
C LYS A 37 0.96 -17.29 -3.87
N ASN A 38 2.17 -17.79 -3.66
CA ASN A 38 2.45 -18.84 -2.67
C ASN A 38 3.00 -18.29 -1.34
N ARG A 39 3.22 -16.97 -1.24
CA ARG A 39 3.84 -16.36 -0.07
C ARG A 39 2.88 -16.31 1.10
N LYS A 40 3.20 -17.04 2.16
CA LYS A 40 2.59 -16.85 3.48
C LYS A 40 3.25 -15.64 4.15
N VAL A 41 2.51 -14.53 4.25
CA VAL A 41 2.96 -13.30 4.92
C VAL A 41 2.51 -13.33 6.37
N SER A 42 3.41 -13.04 7.31
CA SER A 42 3.05 -12.90 8.72
C SER A 42 2.15 -11.69 8.94
N GLU A 43 1.30 -11.75 9.96
CA GLU A 43 0.43 -10.61 10.34
C GLU A 43 1.23 -9.34 10.66
N SER A 44 2.43 -9.48 11.24
CA SER A 44 3.34 -8.36 11.46
C SER A 44 3.81 -7.69 10.16
N ALA A 45 4.11 -8.48 9.14
CA ALA A 45 4.57 -7.98 7.85
C ALA A 45 3.41 -7.35 7.06
N LYS A 46 2.21 -7.92 7.17
CA LYS A 46 0.97 -7.35 6.62
C LYS A 46 0.69 -5.97 7.19
N LYS A 47 0.70 -5.87 8.52
CA LYS A 47 0.54 -4.61 9.25
C LYS A 47 1.57 -3.57 8.82
N ALA A 48 2.84 -3.94 8.79
CA ALA A 48 3.92 -3.02 8.39
C ALA A 48 3.77 -2.54 6.94
N THR A 49 3.33 -3.42 6.03
CA THR A 49 3.08 -3.06 4.62
C THR A 49 1.91 -2.08 4.50
N LEU A 50 0.82 -2.37 5.21
CA LEU A 50 -0.34 -1.48 5.27
C LEU A 50 0.04 -0.11 5.82
N GLU A 51 0.69 -0.05 6.98
CA GLU A 51 1.14 1.21 7.58
C GLU A 51 2.03 2.00 6.61
N LYS A 52 2.94 1.33 5.89
CA LYS A 52 3.79 1.99 4.88
C LYS A 52 2.98 2.57 3.71
N ASN A 53 1.97 1.85 3.23
CA ASN A 53 1.06 2.33 2.19
C ASN A 53 0.29 3.55 2.68
N LEU A 54 -0.32 3.48 3.87
CA LEU A 54 -1.11 4.57 4.43
C LEU A 54 -0.27 5.82 4.70
N LEU A 55 0.94 5.67 5.24
CA LEU A 55 1.85 6.80 5.46
C LEU A 55 2.27 7.46 4.16
N SER A 56 2.55 6.66 3.13
CA SER A 56 2.92 7.19 1.81
C SER A 56 1.74 7.90 1.15
N ALA A 57 0.55 7.31 1.24
CA ALA A 57 -0.69 7.89 0.75
C ALA A 57 -0.97 9.25 1.43
N LEU A 58 -0.95 9.30 2.76
CA LEU A 58 -1.17 10.54 3.52
C LEU A 58 -0.16 11.64 3.19
N LYS A 59 1.13 11.29 3.09
CA LYS A 59 2.16 12.24 2.66
C LYS A 59 1.83 12.83 1.29
N TYR A 60 1.41 11.98 0.35
CA TYR A 60 1.08 12.42 -1.00
C TYR A 60 -0.21 13.26 -1.03
N SER A 61 -1.25 12.87 -0.29
CA SER A 61 -2.50 13.63 -0.18
C SER A 61 -2.23 15.04 0.38
N LEU A 62 -1.45 15.14 1.47
CA LEU A 62 -1.09 16.42 2.08
C LEU A 62 -0.20 17.26 1.17
N HIS A 63 0.76 16.64 0.47
CA HIS A 63 1.61 17.31 -0.51
C HIS A 63 0.80 17.94 -1.65
N ARG A 64 -0.23 17.25 -2.16
CA ARG A 64 -1.09 17.81 -3.22
C ARG A 64 -2.00 18.93 -2.72
N LYS A 65 -2.35 18.91 -1.44
CA LYS A 65 -3.37 19.81 -0.88
C LYS A 65 -2.79 21.10 -0.30
N TYR A 66 -1.56 21.06 0.23
CA TYR A 66 -0.94 22.18 0.94
C TYR A 66 0.44 22.49 0.35
N LEU A 67 0.71 23.77 0.11
CA LEU A 67 2.02 24.26 -0.35
C LEU A 67 3.11 24.02 0.72
N ASP A 68 2.73 24.21 1.98
CA ASP A 68 3.52 24.03 3.20
C ASP A 68 3.33 22.63 3.82
N TYR A 69 3.13 21.59 3.00
CA TYR A 69 2.85 20.21 3.44
C TYR A 69 3.80 19.67 4.52
N LYS A 70 5.05 20.16 4.56
CA LYS A 70 6.04 19.76 5.57
C LYS A 70 5.55 19.99 6.99
N GLU A 71 4.86 21.10 7.25
CA GLU A 71 4.28 21.40 8.56
C GLU A 71 3.21 20.39 8.96
N TYR A 72 2.43 19.92 7.98
CA TYR A 72 1.38 18.93 8.20
C TYR A 72 1.92 17.50 8.33
N THR A 73 3.08 17.20 7.71
CA THR A 73 3.72 15.87 7.75
C THR A 73 4.78 15.69 8.84
N LYS A 74 5.12 16.73 9.62
CA LYS A 74 6.25 16.68 10.58
C LYS A 74 6.11 15.59 11.65
N ASP A 75 4.88 15.34 12.09
CA ASP A 75 4.57 14.32 13.12
C ASP A 75 4.03 13.02 12.52
N LEU A 76 4.09 12.86 11.20
CA LEU A 76 3.45 11.74 10.51
C LEU A 76 4.30 10.47 10.61
N LYS A 77 3.84 9.56 11.46
CA LYS A 77 4.41 8.23 11.75
C LYS A 77 3.31 7.22 12.02
N ALA A 78 3.63 5.92 12.02
CA ALA A 78 2.64 4.84 12.09
C ALA A 78 1.74 4.91 13.34
N ASP A 79 2.29 5.34 14.47
CA ASP A 79 1.58 5.54 15.74
C ASP A 79 0.76 6.84 15.80
N SER A 80 0.97 7.77 14.86
CA SER A 80 0.18 9.03 14.78
C SER A 80 -1.12 8.88 13.99
N ILE A 81 -1.31 7.75 13.30
CA ILE A 81 -2.49 7.48 12.48
C ILE A 81 -3.37 6.42 13.15
N SER A 82 -4.68 6.61 13.03
CA SER A 82 -5.67 5.57 13.33
C SER A 82 -6.28 5.14 12.01
N TYR A 83 -6.51 3.84 11.82
CA TYR A 83 -7.08 3.34 10.58
C TYR A 83 -7.99 2.14 10.82
N GLU A 84 -8.97 1.98 9.94
CA GLU A 84 -9.92 0.88 9.94
C GLU A 84 -10.09 0.35 8.51
N PRO A 85 -9.71 -0.91 8.24
CA PRO A 85 -10.02 -1.56 6.97
C PRO A 85 -11.53 -1.76 6.80
N GLN A 86 -12.06 -1.40 5.63
CA GLN A 86 -13.43 -1.70 5.29
C GLN A 86 -13.56 -3.18 4.92
N LYS A 87 -14.39 -3.91 5.67
CA LYS A 87 -14.57 -5.36 5.47
C LYS A 87 -15.06 -5.67 4.06
N GLY A 88 -14.43 -6.68 3.43
CA GLY A 88 -14.83 -7.19 2.11
C GLY A 88 -14.40 -6.30 0.94
N THR A 89 -13.63 -5.23 1.19
CA THR A 89 -13.07 -4.37 0.14
C THR A 89 -11.57 -4.17 0.37
N PHE A 90 -10.89 -3.50 -0.57
CA PHE A 90 -9.54 -2.98 -0.37
C PHE A 90 -9.58 -1.50 0.04
N GLY A 91 -10.63 -1.10 0.74
CA GLY A 91 -10.82 0.25 1.26
C GLY A 91 -10.27 0.38 2.68
N VAL A 92 -9.64 1.49 2.99
CA VAL A 92 -9.12 1.78 4.34
C VAL A 92 -9.48 3.21 4.73
N TYR A 93 -10.19 3.34 5.86
CA TYR A 93 -10.42 4.62 6.51
C TYR A 93 -9.20 4.98 7.35
N VAL A 94 -8.76 6.23 7.26
CA VAL A 94 -7.58 6.74 7.96
C VAL A 94 -7.90 8.07 8.62
N LYS A 95 -7.54 8.20 9.88
CA LYS A 95 -7.60 9.43 10.66
C LYS A 95 -6.20 9.87 11.04
N TYR A 96 -5.88 11.13 10.75
CA TYR A 96 -4.63 11.78 11.16
C TYR A 96 -4.94 13.24 11.52
N LYS A 97 -4.73 13.63 12.79
CA LYS A 97 -5.14 14.96 13.29
C LYS A 97 -6.63 15.22 12.99
N THR A 98 -6.96 16.31 12.29
CA THR A 98 -8.31 16.66 11.85
C THR A 98 -8.67 16.03 10.50
N TYR A 99 -7.76 15.31 9.84
CA TYR A 99 -7.99 14.70 8.54
C TYR A 99 -8.63 13.33 8.67
N ILE A 100 -9.67 13.11 7.87
CA ILE A 100 -10.31 11.81 7.70
C ILE A 100 -10.27 11.50 6.21
N VAL A 101 -9.62 10.40 5.86
CA VAL A 101 -9.36 10.03 4.48
C VAL A 101 -9.81 8.60 4.25
N PHE A 102 -10.51 8.35 3.17
CA PHE A 102 -10.77 7.01 2.68
C PHE A 102 -9.91 6.74 1.45
N TYR A 103 -9.08 5.71 1.53
CA TYR A 103 -8.26 5.22 0.43
C TYR A 103 -8.83 3.93 -0.13
N SER A 104 -8.94 3.85 -1.45
CA SER A 104 -9.27 2.59 -2.15
C SER A 104 -8.05 2.11 -2.93
N TYR A 105 -7.76 0.82 -2.86
CA TYR A 105 -6.62 0.18 -3.51
C TYR A 105 -7.07 -0.80 -4.60
N LEU A 106 -6.19 -1.09 -5.56
CA LEU A 106 -6.47 -2.05 -6.62
C LEU A 106 -6.37 -3.50 -6.12
N MET A 107 -5.40 -3.75 -5.24
CA MET A 107 -5.12 -5.05 -4.63
C MET A 107 -5.09 -4.91 -3.11
N ASP A 108 -4.99 -6.03 -2.38
CA ASP A 108 -4.86 -6.02 -0.93
C ASP A 108 -3.67 -5.14 -0.45
N PRO A 109 -3.92 -4.03 0.25
CA PRO A 109 -2.89 -3.10 0.71
C PRO A 109 -2.05 -3.67 1.87
N GLU A 110 -2.42 -4.80 2.47
CA GLU A 110 -1.59 -5.51 3.45
C GLU A 110 -0.54 -6.39 2.78
N ILE A 111 -0.78 -6.84 1.54
CA ILE A 111 0.11 -7.74 0.81
C ILE A 111 1.04 -6.94 -0.11
N TYR A 112 0.50 -5.95 -0.81
CA TYR A 112 1.19 -5.24 -1.88
C TYR A 112 1.48 -3.79 -1.52
N LEU A 113 2.69 -3.35 -1.85
CA LEU A 113 3.10 -1.95 -1.74
C LEU A 113 2.56 -1.19 -2.96
N GLN A 114 1.67 -0.23 -2.74
CA GLN A 114 0.94 0.43 -3.81
C GLN A 114 0.39 1.80 -3.37
N THR A 115 0.13 2.65 -4.35
CA THR A 115 -0.57 3.93 -4.15
C THR A 115 -2.08 3.69 -4.29
N PRO A 116 -2.93 4.38 -3.50
CA PRO A 116 -4.38 4.31 -3.69
C PRO A 116 -4.80 4.68 -5.11
N ILE A 117 -5.78 3.96 -5.66
CA ILE A 117 -6.42 4.29 -6.94
C ILE A 117 -7.49 5.37 -6.78
N ASN A 118 -8.05 5.52 -5.58
CA ASN A 118 -9.03 6.55 -5.26
C ASN A 118 -8.80 7.09 -3.84
N GLU A 119 -9.18 8.35 -3.64
CA GLU A 119 -9.06 9.08 -2.38
C GLU A 119 -10.29 9.94 -2.16
N VAL A 120 -10.89 9.83 -0.99
CA VAL A 120 -11.90 10.77 -0.49
C VAL A 120 -11.35 11.43 0.76
N PHE A 121 -11.09 12.74 0.70
CA PHE A 121 -10.38 13.48 1.76
C PHE A 121 -11.28 14.52 2.42
N TYR A 122 -11.51 14.38 3.72
CA TYR A 122 -12.23 15.35 4.55
C TYR A 122 -11.30 16.02 5.55
N VAL A 123 -11.61 17.28 5.86
CA VAL A 123 -11.03 18.02 6.99
C VAL A 123 -12.17 18.18 7.99
N ARG A 124 -12.02 17.59 9.18
CA ARG A 124 -12.97 17.76 10.28
C ARG A 124 -12.83 19.21 10.81
N PRO A 125 -13.91 20.00 10.82
CA PRO A 125 -13.93 21.30 11.49
C PRO A 125 -13.66 21.15 12.99
N ASP A 126 -12.97 22.14 13.58
CA ASP A 126 -12.63 22.14 15.01
C ASP A 126 -13.86 22.24 15.93
N ASN A 127 -15.01 22.68 15.40
CA ASN A 127 -16.25 22.96 16.16
C ASN A 127 -17.31 21.85 16.08
N LEU A 128 -16.95 20.64 15.63
CA LEU A 128 -17.83 19.48 15.72
C LEU A 128 -17.62 18.81 17.07
N ASP A 129 -18.28 19.36 18.10
CA ASP A 129 -18.62 18.57 19.28
C ASP A 129 -19.32 17.30 18.78
N GLU A 130 -18.89 16.15 19.30
CA GLU A 130 -19.46 14.85 18.98
C GLU A 130 -20.91 14.82 19.45
N GLU A 131 -21.85 15.38 18.68
CA GLU A 131 -23.25 14.98 18.84
C GLU A 131 -23.28 13.52 18.37
N PRO A 132 -23.44 12.54 19.29
CA PRO A 132 -23.63 11.18 18.87
C PRO A 132 -24.89 11.21 18.01
N HIS A 133 -24.77 10.77 16.76
CA HIS A 133 -25.93 10.48 15.93
C HIS A 133 -26.89 9.72 16.83
N LYS A 134 -27.99 10.37 17.21
CA LYS A 134 -29.05 9.73 17.99
C LYS A 134 -29.43 8.53 17.14
N GLU A 135 -29.15 7.35 17.65
CA GLU A 135 -29.74 6.13 17.12
C GLU A 135 -31.24 6.42 17.08
N ASP A 136 -31.77 6.66 15.87
CA ASP A 136 -33.19 6.82 15.67
C ASP A 136 -33.81 5.53 16.20
N LYS A 137 -34.44 5.66 17.38
CA LYS A 137 -35.22 4.61 18.01
C LYS A 137 -36.12 4.03 16.94
N GLN A 138 -35.80 2.80 16.57
CA GLN A 138 -36.64 1.89 15.82
C GLN A 138 -38.10 2.08 16.27
N PRO A 139 -39.02 2.48 15.38
CA PRO A 139 -40.41 2.67 15.79
C PRO A 139 -40.96 1.33 16.28
N ALA A 140 -41.49 1.36 17.51
CA ALA A 140 -42.07 0.22 18.18
C ALA A 140 -43.13 -0.46 17.31
N ALA A 141 -43.10 -1.79 17.28
CA ALA A 141 -44.09 -2.63 16.61
C ALA A 141 -45.52 -2.30 17.12
N PRO A 142 -46.55 -2.35 16.24
CA PRO A 142 -47.90 -1.99 16.62
C PRO A 142 -48.49 -3.03 17.58
N THR A 143 -49.02 -2.55 18.70
CA THR A 143 -49.75 -3.33 19.68
C THR A 143 -51.09 -3.77 19.09
N THR A 144 -51.28 -5.06 18.86
CA THR A 144 -52.57 -5.65 18.53
C THR A 144 -53.47 -5.64 19.78
N GLY A 145 -54.41 -4.70 19.82
CA GLY A 145 -55.46 -4.62 20.82
C GLY A 145 -56.79 -5.15 20.27
N LYS A 146 -57.22 -6.27 20.86
CA LYS A 146 -58.57 -6.89 20.97
C LYS A 146 -59.72 -6.39 20.09
#